data_AF-A0A8B8PJX8-F1
#
_entry.id   AF-A0A8B8PJX8-F1
#
_cell.length_a   1.000
_cell.length_b   1.000
_cell.length_c   1.000
_cell.angle_alpha   90.00
_cell.angle_beta   90.00
_cell.angle_gamma   90.00
#
_symmetry.space_group_name_H-M   'P 1'
#
loop_
_entity.id
_entity.type
_entity.pdbx_description
1 polymer ?
#
loop_
_entity_poly.entity_id
_entity_poly.type
_entity_poly.pdbx_seq_one_letter_code
_entity_poly.pdbx_strand_id
1 'polypeptide(L)'
;MASSAAAFCVSSPSSHALAHWKTRTAPCFVRQPASIKALSSSADYSAVSVADKPSSSSRSNNWLWKFKDNDINIHYEKHESESSDASKDILMMPTISDVSTIEEWRLVAKDIVERVGEVNWHATIVDWPGLGYSDRLKMDYDADVMEKFLVDFVNAPDSPLSRSADDLVVFGGGHAATIVARAAKKGLVKPRAIGAVAPTWAGPLPIVFGRESNMETRYGLLRGTLRAPALGWIMYNILVSNEKAIQSQYKSHVYANPDNVTPEIVESRYGLTKRPGARYVPAAFLTGLLDPVKWRKEFLELFAGLEGKMPVLVVSTEGSPRRSKAEMEALRGAKGVTKFVEVPGALLPQEEYPSAVAEELYCFLWENFES
;
A
#
# COMPACT_ATOMS: atom_id res chain seq x y z
N MET A 1 5.01 26.24 65.18
CA MET A 1 5.13 27.70 64.99
C MET A 1 6.30 27.96 64.05
N ALA A 2 6.10 28.90 63.11
CA ALA A 2 7.06 29.66 62.28
C ALA A 2 8.56 29.45 62.57
N SER A 3 9.50 29.51 61.63
CA SER A 3 9.59 29.84 60.20
C SER A 3 11.09 29.62 59.87
N SER A 4 11.46 29.21 58.66
CA SER A 4 12.56 29.88 57.94
C SER A 4 12.75 29.30 56.54
N ALA A 5 12.70 30.18 55.56
CA ALA A 5 13.21 29.97 54.22
C ALA A 5 14.75 29.96 54.23
N ALA A 6 15.36 29.20 53.32
CA ALA A 6 16.74 29.39 52.92
C ALA A 6 16.87 29.14 51.41
N ALA A 7 17.52 30.09 50.74
CA ALA A 7 17.64 30.23 49.31
C ALA A 7 18.58 29.19 48.67
N PHE A 8 18.27 28.84 47.42
CA PHE A 8 19.10 28.02 46.55
C PHE A 8 20.26 28.85 45.98
N CYS A 9 21.49 28.42 46.26
CA CYS A 9 22.69 28.84 45.54
C CYS A 9 23.00 27.82 44.45
N VAL A 10 23.31 28.37 43.27
CA VAL A 10 23.70 27.71 42.03
C VAL A 10 25.10 27.10 42.16
N SER A 11 25.25 25.86 41.71
CA SER A 11 26.53 25.26 41.36
C SER A 11 26.38 24.37 40.14
N SER A 12 26.92 24.81 39.00
CA SER A 12 27.24 23.93 37.87
C SER A 12 28.32 22.94 38.27
N PRO A 13 28.39 21.74 37.67
CA PRO A 13 29.37 21.59 36.60
C PRO A 13 29.04 20.57 35.49
N SER A 14 29.97 20.58 34.53
CA SER A 14 30.37 19.53 33.59
C SER A 14 29.51 19.23 32.36
N SER A 15 30.00 19.81 31.26
CA SER A 15 29.80 19.48 29.87
C SER A 15 30.17 18.02 29.58
N HIS A 16 29.21 17.24 29.07
CA HIS A 16 29.48 15.97 28.39
C HIS A 16 29.40 16.17 26.89
N ALA A 17 30.45 15.69 26.21
CA ALA A 17 30.64 15.74 24.78
C ALA A 17 29.55 14.95 24.04
N LEU A 18 28.82 15.63 23.15
CA LEU A 18 27.96 14.99 22.16
C LEU A 18 28.82 14.58 20.97
N ALA A 19 29.04 13.27 20.83
CA ALA A 19 29.58 12.69 19.62
C ALA A 19 28.53 12.79 18.51
N HIS A 20 28.72 13.73 17.58
CA HIS A 20 27.93 13.81 16.35
C HIS A 20 28.26 12.61 15.45
N TRP A 21 27.37 11.63 15.39
CA TRP A 21 27.33 10.70 14.27
C TRP A 21 26.86 11.46 13.03
N LYS A 22 27.81 11.72 12.12
CA LYS A 22 27.52 12.15 10.75
C LYS A 22 26.97 10.95 9.99
N THR A 23 25.66 10.89 9.79
CA THR A 23 25.05 10.07 8.75
C THR A 23 25.56 10.57 7.39
N ARG A 24 26.41 9.77 6.73
CA ARG A 24 26.74 9.95 5.32
C ARG A 24 25.55 9.47 4.50
N THR A 25 24.68 10.38 4.10
CA THR A 25 23.77 10.17 2.97
C THR A 25 24.60 10.27 1.70
N ALA A 26 24.84 9.14 1.03
CA ALA A 26 25.33 9.16 -0.35
C ALA A 26 24.19 9.66 -1.26
N PRO A 27 24.44 10.58 -2.20
CA PRO A 27 23.39 11.02 -3.11
C PRO A 27 23.10 9.92 -4.13
N CYS A 28 21.83 9.52 -4.23
CA CYS A 28 21.33 8.80 -5.41
C CYS A 28 21.50 9.73 -6.62
N PHE A 29 21.99 9.22 -7.75
CA PHE A 29 22.28 10.03 -8.93
C PHE A 29 20.99 10.60 -9.53
N VAL A 30 20.67 11.84 -9.17
CA VAL A 30 19.60 12.63 -9.79
C VAL A 30 20.00 12.94 -11.23
N ARG A 31 19.33 12.33 -12.22
CA ARG A 31 19.32 12.85 -13.58
C ARG A 31 18.48 14.13 -13.62
N GLN A 32 19.09 15.26 -13.98
CA GLN A 32 18.40 16.54 -14.14
C GLN A 32 17.28 16.43 -15.21
N PRO A 33 16.13 17.10 -15.03
CA PRO A 33 15.14 17.21 -16.08
C PRO A 33 15.67 18.16 -17.16
N ALA A 34 15.81 17.66 -18.39
CA ALA A 34 16.14 18.49 -19.54
C ALA A 34 14.99 19.45 -19.84
N SER A 35 15.25 20.76 -19.76
CA SER A 35 14.33 21.80 -20.21
C SER A 35 14.25 21.77 -21.74
N ILE A 36 13.14 21.27 -22.29
CA ILE A 36 12.87 21.35 -23.73
C ILE A 36 12.25 22.72 -24.02
N LYS A 37 13.07 23.62 -24.58
CA LYS A 37 12.58 24.86 -25.22
C LYS A 37 11.91 24.49 -26.54
N ALA A 38 10.67 24.91 -26.72
CA ALA A 38 9.96 24.83 -27.98
C ALA A 38 10.66 25.70 -29.04
N LEU A 39 11.09 25.10 -30.14
CA LEU A 39 11.48 25.78 -31.37
C LEU A 39 10.70 25.16 -32.52
N SER A 40 9.90 25.99 -33.18
CA SER A 40 9.14 25.64 -34.37
C SER A 40 10.05 25.59 -35.59
N SER A 41 10.08 24.46 -36.29
CA SER A 41 10.40 24.43 -37.72
C SER A 41 9.81 23.17 -38.36
N SER A 42 9.14 23.38 -39.48
CA SER A 42 8.41 22.43 -40.32
C SER A 42 9.32 21.48 -41.12
N ALA A 43 8.79 20.26 -41.36
CA ALA A 43 9.11 19.31 -42.44
C ALA A 43 10.53 18.66 -42.37
N ASP A 44 10.78 17.38 -42.62
CA ASP A 44 10.08 16.36 -43.44
C ASP A 44 10.23 14.95 -42.83
N TYR A 45 9.28 14.09 -43.17
CA TYR A 45 9.19 12.68 -42.78
C TYR A 45 10.29 11.82 -43.41
N SER A 46 11.08 11.12 -42.59
CA SER A 46 11.70 9.84 -42.92
C SER A 46 11.92 9.07 -41.61
N ALA A 47 10.89 8.30 -41.23
CA ALA A 47 10.89 7.50 -40.02
C ALA A 47 11.74 6.23 -40.23
N VAL A 48 12.96 6.24 -39.67
CA VAL A 48 13.63 5.01 -39.25
C VAL A 48 13.02 4.63 -37.92
N SER A 49 12.09 3.68 -37.94
CA SER A 49 11.47 3.13 -36.74
C SER A 49 12.46 2.19 -36.03
N VAL A 50 13.25 2.72 -35.10
CA VAL A 50 13.81 1.91 -34.01
C VAL A 50 12.67 1.73 -33.02
N ALA A 51 11.98 0.59 -33.11
CA ALA A 51 11.01 0.20 -32.12
C ALA A 51 11.78 -0.26 -30.87
N ASP A 52 11.88 0.60 -29.86
CA ASP A 52 12.20 0.17 -28.50
C ASP A 52 11.07 -0.76 -28.03
N LYS A 53 11.32 -2.06 -28.13
CA LYS A 53 10.46 -3.10 -27.58
C LYS A 53 10.58 -2.99 -26.05
N PRO A 54 9.49 -2.88 -25.28
CA PRO A 54 9.61 -2.92 -23.82
C PRO A 54 10.23 -4.27 -23.42
N SER A 55 11.33 -4.23 -22.65
CA SER A 55 12.13 -5.39 -22.25
C SER A 55 11.58 -6.13 -21.02
N SER A 56 10.43 -5.70 -20.50
CA SER A 56 9.72 -6.38 -19.41
C SER A 56 8.43 -7.01 -19.95
N SER A 57 8.13 -8.23 -19.49
CA SER A 57 6.87 -8.91 -19.83
C SER A 57 5.98 -9.01 -18.59
N SER A 58 4.69 -8.68 -18.74
CA SER A 58 3.69 -8.96 -17.72
C SER A 58 2.86 -10.19 -18.11
N ARG A 59 2.59 -11.06 -17.13
CA ARG A 59 1.75 -12.25 -17.32
C ARG A 59 0.67 -12.33 -16.24
N SER A 60 -0.57 -12.09 -16.65
CA SER A 60 -1.73 -12.27 -15.79
C SER A 60 -2.10 -13.76 -15.67
N ASN A 61 -2.37 -14.21 -14.45
CA ASN A 61 -2.67 -15.60 -14.12
C ASN A 61 -3.70 -15.66 -12.99
N ASN A 62 -4.18 -16.88 -12.66
CA ASN A 62 -5.02 -17.12 -11.51
C ASN A 62 -4.46 -18.24 -10.65
N TRP A 63 -4.59 -18.10 -9.33
CA TRP A 63 -4.31 -19.13 -8.34
C TRP A 63 -5.59 -19.49 -7.60
N LEU A 64 -5.81 -20.78 -7.36
CA LEU A 64 -7.01 -21.25 -6.68
C LEU A 64 -6.77 -21.29 -5.17
N TRP A 65 -7.25 -20.26 -4.46
CA TRP A 65 -7.13 -20.22 -3.01
C TRP A 65 -8.27 -21.00 -2.36
N LYS A 66 -7.90 -22.03 -1.59
CA LYS A 66 -8.84 -22.83 -0.81
C LYS A 66 -9.04 -22.20 0.56
N PHE A 67 -10.25 -21.68 0.81
CA PHE A 67 -10.61 -21.08 2.08
C PHE A 67 -11.93 -21.64 2.61
N LYS A 68 -11.82 -22.43 3.69
CA LYS A 68 -12.93 -23.22 4.24
C LYS A 68 -13.49 -24.12 3.14
N ASP A 69 -14.80 -24.08 2.90
CA ASP A 69 -15.49 -24.86 1.86
C ASP A 69 -15.56 -24.13 0.50
N ASN A 70 -14.78 -23.05 0.31
CA ASN A 70 -14.78 -22.27 -0.92
C ASN A 70 -13.47 -22.42 -1.67
N ASP A 71 -13.59 -22.57 -2.99
CA ASP A 71 -12.52 -22.37 -3.95
C ASP A 71 -12.66 -20.95 -4.52
N ILE A 72 -11.64 -20.12 -4.33
CA ILE A 72 -11.66 -18.69 -4.72
C ILE A 72 -10.56 -18.48 -5.76
N ASN A 73 -10.94 -18.08 -6.98
CA ASN A 73 -9.94 -17.71 -7.99
C ASN A 73 -9.34 -16.35 -7.62
N ILE A 74 -8.02 -16.35 -7.42
CA ILE A 74 -7.23 -15.18 -7.06
C ILE A 74 -6.43 -14.74 -8.28
N HIS A 75 -6.69 -13.53 -8.72
CA HIS A 75 -5.98 -12.94 -9.84
C HIS A 75 -4.63 -12.37 -9.40
N TYR A 76 -3.59 -12.60 -10.20
CA TYR A 76 -2.27 -11.99 -9.99
C TYR A 76 -1.55 -11.72 -11.32
N GLU A 77 -0.64 -10.75 -11.29
CA GLU A 77 0.25 -10.40 -12.40
C GLU A 77 1.70 -10.56 -11.99
N LYS A 78 2.49 -11.24 -12.82
CA LYS A 78 3.96 -11.29 -12.68
C LYS A 78 4.60 -10.32 -13.65
N HIS A 79 5.58 -9.56 -13.16
CA HIS A 79 6.43 -8.64 -13.90
C HIS A 79 7.87 -9.12 -13.76
N GLU A 80 8.45 -9.53 -14.89
CA GLU A 80 9.78 -10.14 -14.94
C GLU A 80 10.61 -9.44 -16.03
N SER A 81 11.90 -9.29 -15.78
CA SER A 81 12.86 -8.88 -16.82
C SER A 81 13.19 -10.08 -17.71
N GLU A 82 13.65 -9.85 -18.93
CA GLU A 82 14.06 -10.94 -19.84
C GLU A 82 15.39 -11.61 -19.44
N SER A 83 15.98 -11.28 -18.27
CA SER A 83 17.25 -11.87 -17.81
C SER A 83 17.10 -13.30 -17.31
N SER A 84 18.11 -14.13 -17.56
CA SER A 84 18.23 -15.48 -17.00
C SER A 84 18.93 -15.53 -15.63
N ASP A 85 19.28 -14.38 -15.07
CA ASP A 85 19.97 -14.28 -13.78
C ASP A 85 19.06 -14.67 -12.61
N ALA A 86 19.69 -15.10 -11.52
CA ALA A 86 18.98 -15.35 -10.26
C ALA A 86 18.25 -14.08 -9.82
N SER A 87 16.96 -14.22 -9.51
CA SER A 87 16.07 -13.12 -9.16
C SER A 87 15.67 -13.14 -7.68
N LYS A 88 15.33 -11.96 -7.17
CA LYS A 88 14.63 -11.79 -5.90
C LYS A 88 13.21 -11.34 -6.17
N ASP A 89 12.27 -11.80 -5.34
CA ASP A 89 10.85 -11.52 -5.54
C ASP A 89 10.32 -10.42 -4.61
N ILE A 90 9.48 -9.58 -5.19
CA ILE A 90 8.70 -8.55 -4.51
C ILE A 90 7.22 -8.94 -4.63
N LEU A 91 6.54 -9.10 -3.51
CA LEU A 91 5.08 -9.13 -3.48
C LEU A 91 4.55 -7.71 -3.29
N MET A 92 3.75 -7.24 -4.24
CA MET A 92 3.05 -5.96 -4.18
C MET A 92 1.57 -6.18 -3.87
N MET A 93 1.14 -5.67 -2.71
CA MET A 93 -0.23 -5.78 -2.23
C MET A 93 -0.96 -4.44 -2.47
N PRO A 94 -1.94 -4.41 -3.40
CA PRO A 94 -2.84 -3.29 -3.58
C PRO A 94 -3.47 -2.84 -2.27
N THR A 95 -3.90 -1.58 -2.23
CA THR A 95 -4.71 -1.11 -1.12
C THR A 95 -5.98 -1.95 -0.95
N ILE A 96 -6.68 -1.73 0.17
CA ILE A 96 -8.03 -2.25 0.34
C ILE A 96 -8.96 -1.05 0.36
N SER A 97 -9.79 -0.94 -0.67
CA SER A 97 -10.82 0.08 -0.85
C SER A 97 -12.02 -0.49 -1.61
N ASP A 98 -12.97 0.37 -1.98
CA ASP A 98 -14.17 -0.04 -2.71
C ASP A 98 -13.90 -0.57 -4.12
N VAL A 99 -12.77 -0.16 -4.72
CA VAL A 99 -12.42 -0.40 -6.13
C VAL A 99 -10.95 -0.79 -6.30
N SER A 100 -10.31 -1.28 -5.24
CA SER A 100 -8.90 -1.65 -5.30
C SER A 100 -8.63 -2.82 -6.24
N THR A 101 -7.46 -2.76 -6.87
CA THR A 101 -7.04 -3.70 -7.90
C THR A 101 -5.52 -3.65 -8.10
N ILE A 102 -4.94 -4.69 -8.70
CA ILE A 102 -3.54 -4.77 -9.11
C ILE A 102 -3.06 -3.58 -9.96
N GLU A 103 -3.97 -2.88 -10.64
CA GLU A 103 -3.61 -1.75 -11.51
C GLU A 103 -2.89 -0.63 -10.75
N GLU A 104 -3.16 -0.49 -9.44
CA GLU A 104 -2.52 0.48 -8.55
C GLU A 104 -0.99 0.38 -8.52
N TRP A 105 -0.45 -0.80 -8.83
CA TRP A 105 0.98 -1.10 -8.68
C TRP A 105 1.70 -1.38 -10.01
N ARG A 106 0.98 -1.51 -11.14
CA ARG A 106 1.57 -1.91 -12.43
C ARG A 106 2.74 -1.03 -12.85
N LEU A 107 2.59 0.29 -12.70
CA LEU A 107 3.63 1.26 -13.10
C LEU A 107 4.83 1.21 -12.16
N VAL A 108 4.63 1.01 -10.85
CA VAL A 108 5.71 0.84 -9.88
C VAL A 108 6.47 -0.47 -10.12
N ALA A 109 5.76 -1.58 -10.34
CA ALA A 109 6.34 -2.87 -10.65
C ALA A 109 7.19 -2.81 -11.92
N LYS A 110 6.65 -2.20 -12.98
CA LYS A 110 7.37 -2.00 -14.24
C LYS A 110 8.65 -1.20 -14.03
N ASP A 111 8.56 -0.05 -13.34
CA ASP A 111 9.71 0.82 -13.09
C ASP A 111 10.83 0.09 -12.33
N ILE A 112 10.48 -0.63 -11.25
CA ILE A 112 11.47 -1.37 -10.44
C ILE A 112 12.11 -2.52 -11.23
N VAL A 113 11.32 -3.31 -11.96
CA VAL A 113 11.80 -4.49 -12.71
C VAL A 113 12.67 -4.10 -13.92
N GLU A 114 12.44 -2.92 -14.51
CA GLU A 114 13.22 -2.41 -15.65
C GLU A 114 14.52 -1.71 -15.25
N ARG A 115 14.73 -1.42 -13.96
CA ARG A 115 15.99 -0.83 -13.48
C ARG A 115 17.12 -1.84 -13.54
N VAL A 116 18.30 -1.34 -13.93
CA VAL A 116 19.54 -2.11 -13.95
C VAL A 116 20.23 -1.94 -12.60
N GLY A 117 20.30 -3.01 -11.83
CA GLY A 117 20.98 -3.10 -10.53
C GLY A 117 21.81 -4.38 -10.41
N GLU A 118 22.40 -4.61 -9.23
CA GLU A 118 23.11 -5.86 -8.93
C GLU A 118 22.15 -7.04 -8.72
N VAL A 119 20.91 -6.72 -8.32
CA VAL A 119 19.84 -7.71 -8.13
C VAL A 119 18.83 -7.61 -9.25
N ASN A 120 18.51 -8.75 -9.86
CA ASN A 120 17.38 -8.88 -10.76
C ASN A 120 16.07 -9.00 -9.95
N TRP A 121 15.22 -7.99 -9.99
CA TRP A 121 13.96 -7.98 -9.26
C TRP A 121 12.80 -8.49 -10.12
N HIS A 122 12.01 -9.41 -9.56
CA HIS A 122 10.72 -9.82 -10.10
C HIS A 122 9.60 -9.34 -9.18
N ALA A 123 8.50 -8.86 -9.74
CA ALA A 123 7.36 -8.40 -8.96
C ALA A 123 6.11 -9.24 -9.24
N THR A 124 5.43 -9.66 -8.18
CA THR A 124 4.10 -10.26 -8.23
C THR A 124 3.10 -9.30 -7.58
N ILE A 125 2.12 -8.82 -8.35
CA ILE A 125 1.00 -8.02 -7.85
C ILE A 125 -0.22 -8.94 -7.74
N VAL A 126 -0.95 -8.89 -6.63
CA VAL A 126 -2.09 -9.80 -6.40
C VAL A 126 -3.35 -9.05 -5.96
N ASP A 127 -4.49 -9.43 -6.52
CA ASP A 127 -5.79 -8.93 -6.08
C ASP A 127 -6.28 -9.66 -4.84
N TRP A 128 -6.76 -8.91 -3.85
CA TRP A 128 -7.41 -9.48 -2.67
C TRP A 128 -8.64 -10.32 -3.03
N PRO A 129 -8.96 -11.37 -2.27
CA PRO A 129 -10.25 -12.06 -2.39
C PRO A 129 -11.38 -11.06 -2.21
N GLY A 130 -12.31 -10.99 -3.17
CA GLY A 130 -13.41 -10.05 -3.16
C GLY A 130 -13.14 -8.68 -3.80
N LEU A 131 -11.94 -8.41 -4.30
CA LEU A 131 -11.56 -7.16 -4.98
C LEU A 131 -10.93 -7.43 -6.36
N GLY A 132 -10.68 -6.36 -7.12
CA GLY A 132 -10.08 -6.42 -8.46
C GLY A 132 -10.73 -7.47 -9.37
N TYR A 133 -9.90 -8.28 -10.00
CA TYR A 133 -10.29 -9.35 -10.91
C TYR A 133 -10.48 -10.72 -10.21
N SER A 134 -10.14 -10.82 -8.92
CA SER A 134 -10.41 -12.01 -8.09
C SER A 134 -11.91 -12.27 -7.90
N ASP A 135 -12.24 -13.50 -7.50
CA ASP A 135 -13.60 -13.91 -7.18
C ASP A 135 -14.16 -13.15 -5.97
N ARG A 136 -15.48 -12.86 -6.03
CA ARG A 136 -16.18 -12.04 -5.03
C ARG A 136 -17.34 -12.77 -4.37
N LEU A 137 -16.99 -13.88 -3.73
CA LEU A 137 -17.95 -14.74 -3.06
C LEU A 137 -18.68 -14.02 -1.92
N LYS A 138 -19.91 -14.44 -1.64
CA LYS A 138 -20.64 -13.99 -0.47
C LYS A 138 -20.08 -14.68 0.77
N MET A 139 -19.16 -14.02 1.46
CA MET A 139 -18.62 -14.48 2.75
C MET A 139 -18.45 -13.32 3.72
N ASP A 140 -18.15 -13.65 4.97
CA ASP A 140 -17.86 -12.67 6.02
C ASP A 140 -16.38 -12.28 5.91
N TYR A 141 -16.13 -11.17 5.22
CA TYR A 141 -14.80 -10.59 5.12
C TYR A 141 -14.48 -9.76 6.36
N ASP A 142 -13.33 -10.02 6.95
CA ASP A 142 -12.73 -9.25 8.04
C ASP A 142 -11.20 -9.22 7.89
N ALA A 143 -10.51 -8.51 8.79
CA ALA A 143 -9.06 -8.40 8.77
C ALA A 143 -8.34 -9.75 8.94
N ASP A 144 -8.95 -10.73 9.62
CA ASP A 144 -8.35 -12.06 9.83
C ASP A 144 -8.45 -12.91 8.56
N VAL A 145 -9.54 -12.80 7.80
CA VAL A 145 -9.66 -13.38 6.47
C VAL A 145 -8.61 -12.83 5.52
N MET A 146 -8.42 -11.50 5.49
CA MET A 146 -7.42 -10.88 4.63
C MET A 146 -6.00 -11.26 5.05
N GLU A 147 -5.72 -11.30 6.36
CA GLU A 147 -4.43 -11.78 6.88
C GLU A 147 -4.19 -13.26 6.50
N LYS A 148 -5.19 -14.12 6.64
CA LYS A 148 -5.09 -15.54 6.26
C LYS A 148 -4.80 -15.70 4.78
N PHE A 149 -5.46 -14.91 3.93
CA PHE A 149 -5.16 -14.90 2.51
C PHE A 149 -3.70 -14.55 2.22
N LEU A 150 -3.18 -13.46 2.81
CA LEU A 150 -1.78 -13.07 2.65
C LEU A 150 -0.84 -14.21 3.09
N VAL A 151 -1.11 -14.82 4.24
CA VAL A 151 -0.31 -15.92 4.78
C VAL A 151 -0.32 -17.13 3.84
N ASP A 152 -1.47 -17.49 3.30
CA ASP A 152 -1.57 -18.62 2.37
C ASP A 152 -0.93 -18.30 1.02
N PHE A 153 -1.12 -17.09 0.50
CA PHE A 153 -0.47 -16.65 -0.73
C PHE A 153 1.05 -16.64 -0.59
N VAL A 154 1.61 -16.35 0.58
CA VAL A 154 3.07 -16.40 0.79
C VAL A 154 3.57 -17.83 1.00
N ASN A 155 2.85 -18.66 1.75
CA ASN A 155 3.39 -19.93 2.27
C ASN A 155 2.86 -21.20 1.60
N ALA A 156 1.77 -21.15 0.83
CA ALA A 156 1.20 -22.36 0.24
C ALA A 156 2.16 -22.97 -0.80
N PRO A 157 2.32 -24.31 -0.84
CA PRO A 157 3.28 -24.96 -1.72
C PRO A 157 2.94 -24.80 -3.21
N ASP A 158 1.66 -24.62 -3.52
CA ASP A 158 1.13 -24.39 -4.87
C ASP A 158 0.95 -22.89 -5.19
N SER A 159 1.30 -22.00 -4.26
CA SER A 159 1.23 -20.56 -4.48
C SER A 159 2.19 -20.11 -5.60
N PRO A 160 1.86 -19.04 -6.33
CA PRO A 160 2.78 -18.36 -7.25
C PRO A 160 4.13 -17.93 -6.64
N LEU A 161 4.23 -17.84 -5.31
CA LEU A 161 5.42 -17.42 -4.55
C LEU A 161 6.18 -18.59 -3.86
N SER A 162 5.82 -19.84 -4.10
CA SER A 162 6.37 -20.99 -3.37
C SER A 162 7.89 -21.17 -3.48
N ARG A 163 8.53 -20.59 -4.50
CA ARG A 163 9.98 -20.62 -4.70
C ARG A 163 10.73 -19.47 -4.02
N SER A 164 10.00 -18.52 -3.47
CA SER A 164 10.49 -17.20 -3.09
C SER A 164 10.41 -16.94 -1.58
N ALA A 165 9.84 -17.88 -0.82
CA ALA A 165 9.45 -17.69 0.58
C ALA A 165 10.61 -17.24 1.49
N ASP A 166 11.85 -17.68 1.20
CA ASP A 166 13.02 -17.38 2.03
C ASP A 166 13.68 -16.02 1.73
N ASP A 167 13.33 -15.36 0.61
CA ASP A 167 13.96 -14.11 0.19
C ASP A 167 12.97 -13.02 -0.28
N LEU A 168 11.70 -13.18 0.10
CA LEU A 168 10.60 -12.32 -0.31
C LEU A 168 10.68 -10.92 0.32
N VAL A 169 10.55 -9.87 -0.50
CA VAL A 169 10.23 -8.51 -0.05
C VAL A 169 8.73 -8.26 -0.23
N VAL A 170 8.09 -7.53 0.69
CA VAL A 170 6.65 -7.23 0.57
C VAL A 170 6.41 -5.73 0.62
N PHE A 171 5.77 -5.20 -0.42
CA PHE A 171 5.29 -3.83 -0.47
C PHE A 171 3.77 -3.83 -0.37
N GLY A 172 3.20 -2.99 0.50
CA GLY A 172 1.75 -2.89 0.68
C GLY A 172 1.31 -1.43 0.68
N GLY A 173 0.15 -1.17 0.09
CA GLY A 173 -0.51 0.14 0.13
C GLY A 173 -1.59 0.19 1.21
N GLY A 174 -1.76 1.33 1.91
CA GLY A 174 -2.94 1.54 2.76
C GLY A 174 -3.11 0.46 3.84
N HIS A 175 -4.31 -0.13 3.92
CA HIS A 175 -4.61 -1.23 4.86
C HIS A 175 -3.76 -2.48 4.61
N ALA A 176 -3.32 -2.73 3.37
CA ALA A 176 -2.47 -3.87 3.06
C ALA A 176 -1.14 -3.80 3.81
N ALA A 177 -0.51 -2.63 3.87
CA ALA A 177 0.73 -2.41 4.62
C ALA A 177 0.57 -2.82 6.09
N THR A 178 -0.56 -2.45 6.69
CA THR A 178 -0.86 -2.75 8.09
C THR A 178 -1.13 -4.25 8.31
N ILE A 179 -1.82 -4.91 7.38
CA ILE A 179 -2.03 -6.37 7.41
C ILE A 179 -0.69 -7.11 7.30
N VAL A 180 0.19 -6.67 6.40
CA VAL A 180 1.54 -7.23 6.25
C VAL A 180 2.34 -7.08 7.55
N ALA A 181 2.34 -5.89 8.15
CA ALA A 181 3.01 -5.67 9.44
C ALA A 181 2.42 -6.54 10.57
N ARG A 182 1.09 -6.72 10.58
CA ARG A 182 0.40 -7.60 11.54
C ARG A 182 0.81 -9.06 11.39
N ALA A 183 0.80 -9.59 10.15
CA ALA A 183 1.20 -10.95 9.86
C ALA A 183 2.69 -11.20 10.18
N ALA A 184 3.56 -10.25 9.85
CA ALA A 184 4.98 -10.31 10.14
C ALA A 184 5.27 -10.26 11.65
N LYS A 185 4.59 -9.39 12.41
CA LYS A 185 4.70 -9.33 13.87
C LYS A 185 4.31 -10.67 14.53
N LYS A 186 3.28 -11.33 14.00
CA LYS A 186 2.84 -12.66 14.46
C LYS A 186 3.76 -13.80 13.99
N GLY A 187 4.74 -13.52 13.12
CA GLY A 187 5.64 -14.53 12.55
C GLY A 187 4.98 -15.46 11.54
N LEU A 188 3.79 -15.10 11.02
CA LEU A 188 3.04 -15.89 10.04
C LEU A 188 3.59 -15.71 8.62
N VAL A 189 4.21 -14.56 8.35
CA VAL A 189 5.05 -14.30 7.18
C VAL A 189 6.38 -13.74 7.65
N LYS A 190 7.46 -13.99 6.90
CA LYS A 190 8.82 -13.59 7.29
C LYS A 190 9.55 -12.89 6.14
N PRO A 191 9.01 -11.76 5.63
CA PRO A 191 9.66 -11.04 4.54
C PRO A 191 11.02 -10.50 4.99
N ARG A 192 11.95 -10.39 4.04
CA ARG A 192 13.28 -9.83 4.24
C ARG A 192 13.24 -8.32 4.46
N ALA A 193 12.25 -7.64 3.87
CA ALA A 193 12.01 -6.21 4.04
C ALA A 193 10.52 -5.90 3.80
N ILE A 194 10.04 -4.80 4.38
CA ILE A 194 8.66 -4.31 4.19
C ILE A 194 8.68 -2.85 3.72
N GLY A 195 7.95 -2.57 2.64
CA GLY A 195 7.61 -1.22 2.19
C GLY A 195 6.15 -0.92 2.48
N ALA A 196 5.89 -0.01 3.41
CA ALA A 196 4.56 0.42 3.80
C ALA A 196 4.25 1.76 3.11
N VAL A 197 3.49 1.73 2.02
CA VAL A 197 3.13 2.92 1.24
C VAL A 197 1.76 3.45 1.68
N ALA A 198 1.73 4.72 2.08
CA ALA A 198 0.56 5.39 2.64
C ALA A 198 -0.21 4.51 3.66
N PRO A 199 0.45 3.94 4.69
CA PRO A 199 -0.17 2.92 5.53
C PRO A 199 -1.37 3.48 6.30
N THR A 200 -2.50 2.77 6.20
CA THR A 200 -3.75 3.08 6.90
C THR A 200 -4.25 1.87 7.67
N TRP A 201 -5.08 2.08 8.68
CA TRP A 201 -5.61 0.97 9.49
C TRP A 201 -7.09 1.08 9.82
N ALA A 202 -7.70 2.25 9.64
CA ALA A 202 -9.09 2.53 9.98
C ALA A 202 -9.90 2.82 8.72
N GLY A 203 -11.03 2.12 8.57
CA GLY A 203 -11.97 2.30 7.47
C GLY A 203 -12.67 3.67 7.54
N PRO A 204 -13.34 4.10 6.46
CA PRO A 204 -13.93 5.43 6.33
C PRO A 204 -14.88 5.83 7.47
N LEU A 205 -15.77 4.95 7.93
CA LEU A 205 -16.67 5.31 9.02
C LEU A 205 -15.96 5.33 10.38
N PRO A 206 -15.21 4.28 10.79
CA PRO A 206 -14.44 4.32 12.04
C PRO A 206 -13.48 5.51 12.15
N ILE A 207 -12.77 5.89 11.09
CA ILE A 207 -11.81 7.00 11.15
C ILE A 207 -12.50 8.36 11.29
N VAL A 208 -13.72 8.52 10.73
CA VAL A 208 -14.46 9.80 10.77
C VAL A 208 -15.30 9.94 12.03
N PHE A 209 -16.02 8.88 12.42
CA PHE A 209 -17.06 8.90 13.45
C PHE A 209 -16.66 8.14 14.73
N GLY A 210 -15.50 7.48 14.76
CA GLY A 210 -15.02 6.74 15.91
C GLY A 210 -15.65 5.36 16.06
N ARG A 211 -15.40 4.73 17.20
CA ARG A 211 -15.73 3.31 17.50
C ARG A 211 -16.56 3.15 18.79
N GLU A 212 -17.33 4.17 19.14
CA GLU A 212 -18.27 4.06 20.27
C GLU A 212 -19.32 2.97 20.01
N SER A 213 -19.83 2.33 21.06
CA SER A 213 -20.73 1.16 20.94
C SER A 213 -22.01 1.45 20.13
N ASN A 214 -22.53 2.67 20.24
CA ASN A 214 -23.67 3.16 19.45
C ASN A 214 -23.33 3.23 17.94
N MET A 215 -22.10 3.60 17.57
CA MET A 215 -21.63 3.70 16.19
C MET A 215 -21.37 2.32 15.61
N GLU A 216 -20.72 1.43 16.37
CA GLU A 216 -20.49 0.03 15.96
C GLU A 216 -21.82 -0.70 15.65
N THR A 217 -22.87 -0.42 16.41
CA THR A 217 -24.23 -0.93 16.12
C THR A 217 -24.75 -0.42 14.77
N ARG A 218 -24.56 0.87 14.47
CA ARG A 218 -24.95 1.48 13.17
C ARG A 218 -24.13 0.92 12.02
N TYR A 219 -22.84 0.68 12.22
CA TYR A 219 -21.97 0.04 11.25
C TYR A 219 -22.45 -1.37 10.93
N GLY A 220 -22.83 -2.15 11.94
CA GLY A 220 -23.43 -3.47 11.76
C GLY A 220 -24.73 -3.43 10.93
N LEU A 221 -25.62 -2.47 11.21
CA LEU A 221 -26.87 -2.31 10.46
C LEU A 221 -26.64 -1.93 8.98
N LEU A 222 -25.74 -0.96 8.74
CA LEU A 222 -25.37 -0.55 7.39
C LEU A 222 -24.76 -1.72 6.61
N ARG A 223 -23.82 -2.45 7.24
CA ARG A 223 -23.20 -3.64 6.66
C ARG A 223 -24.26 -4.70 6.32
N GLY A 224 -25.19 -4.98 7.23
CA GLY A 224 -26.29 -5.91 6.99
C GLY A 224 -27.14 -5.50 5.79
N THR A 225 -27.45 -4.21 5.69
CA THR A 225 -28.21 -3.63 4.57
C THR A 225 -27.48 -3.80 3.25
N LEU A 226 -26.20 -3.43 3.18
CA LEU A 226 -25.37 -3.59 1.97
C LEU A 226 -25.22 -5.05 1.54
N ARG A 227 -25.26 -6.00 2.48
CA ARG A 227 -25.17 -7.44 2.19
C ARG A 227 -26.49 -8.04 1.72
N ALA A 228 -27.63 -7.42 2.03
CA ALA A 228 -28.97 -7.94 1.73
C ALA A 228 -29.18 -8.14 0.20
N PRO A 229 -29.83 -9.24 -0.22
CA PRO A 229 -30.26 -9.39 -1.62
C PRO A 229 -31.19 -8.24 -2.04
N ALA A 230 -31.09 -7.83 -3.31
CA ALA A 230 -31.82 -6.69 -3.90
C ALA A 230 -31.56 -5.33 -3.21
N LEU A 231 -32.01 -5.11 -1.98
CA LEU A 231 -31.85 -3.84 -1.25
C LEU A 231 -30.38 -3.43 -1.11
N GLY A 232 -29.50 -4.39 -0.85
CA GLY A 232 -28.06 -4.13 -0.77
C GLY A 232 -27.46 -3.68 -2.10
N TRP A 233 -27.94 -4.21 -3.23
CA TRP A 233 -27.54 -3.73 -4.56
C TRP A 233 -28.04 -2.32 -4.85
N ILE A 234 -29.28 -2.00 -4.47
CA ILE A 234 -29.84 -0.64 -4.62
C ILE A 234 -28.98 0.36 -3.84
N MET A 235 -28.73 0.07 -2.56
CA MET A 235 -27.92 0.93 -1.70
C MET A 235 -26.47 1.06 -2.19
N TYR A 236 -25.86 -0.06 -2.60
CA TYR A 236 -24.49 -0.06 -3.14
C TYR A 236 -24.40 0.74 -4.45
N ASN A 237 -25.40 0.66 -5.33
CA ASN A 237 -25.42 1.44 -6.56
C ASN A 237 -25.53 2.95 -6.31
N ILE A 238 -26.26 3.34 -5.27
CA ILE A 238 -26.41 4.76 -4.90
C ILE A 238 -25.13 5.29 -4.26
N LEU A 239 -24.54 4.53 -3.33
CA LEU A 239 -23.44 4.99 -2.48
C LEU A 239 -22.05 4.77 -3.09
N VAL A 240 -21.86 3.72 -3.88
CA VAL A 240 -20.54 3.25 -4.32
C VAL A 240 -20.46 3.07 -5.84
N SER A 241 -21.38 2.31 -6.45
CA SER A 241 -21.35 2.03 -7.91
C SER A 241 -21.95 3.18 -8.74
N ASN A 242 -21.29 4.33 -8.68
CA ASN A 242 -21.64 5.56 -9.39
C ASN A 242 -20.36 6.29 -9.83
N GLU A 243 -20.19 6.51 -11.14
CA GLU A 243 -19.02 7.20 -11.71
C GLU A 243 -18.76 8.56 -11.07
N LYS A 244 -19.81 9.33 -10.78
CA LYS A 244 -19.66 10.65 -10.12
C LYS A 244 -19.20 10.51 -8.68
N ALA A 245 -19.65 9.47 -7.97
CA ALA A 245 -19.19 9.19 -6.63
C ALA A 245 -17.71 8.79 -6.63
N ILE A 246 -17.33 7.86 -7.52
CA ILE A 246 -15.93 7.45 -7.72
C ILE A 246 -15.05 8.66 -8.06
N GLN A 247 -15.45 9.46 -9.04
CA GLN A 247 -14.72 10.66 -9.43
C GLN A 247 -14.60 11.66 -8.26
N SER A 248 -15.67 11.84 -7.49
CA SER A 248 -15.68 12.74 -6.34
C SER A 248 -14.77 12.25 -5.22
N GLN A 249 -14.75 10.95 -4.92
CA GLN A 249 -13.81 10.37 -3.95
C GLN A 249 -12.37 10.56 -4.41
N TYR A 250 -12.10 10.23 -5.69
CA TYR A 250 -10.77 10.35 -6.25
C TYR A 250 -10.23 11.79 -6.18
N LYS A 251 -11.04 12.77 -6.59
CA LYS A 251 -10.67 14.20 -6.57
C LYS A 251 -10.57 14.82 -5.18
N SER A 252 -11.12 14.18 -4.14
CA SER A 252 -11.19 14.78 -2.80
C SER A 252 -10.21 14.21 -1.80
N HIS A 253 -9.84 12.92 -1.92
CA HIS A 253 -8.97 12.29 -0.93
C HIS A 253 -8.13 11.13 -1.44
N VAL A 254 -8.44 10.51 -2.57
CA VAL A 254 -7.65 9.38 -3.08
C VAL A 254 -6.39 9.89 -3.79
N TYR A 255 -6.58 10.88 -4.68
CA TYR A 255 -5.51 11.58 -5.38
C TYR A 255 -5.30 12.98 -4.77
N ALA A 256 -4.05 13.45 -4.82
CA ALA A 256 -3.72 14.82 -4.44
C ALA A 256 -4.09 15.80 -5.55
N ASN A 257 -3.85 15.44 -6.81
CA ASN A 257 -4.16 16.27 -7.96
C ASN A 257 -5.46 15.81 -8.65
N PRO A 258 -6.54 16.62 -8.60
CA PRO A 258 -7.81 16.26 -9.24
C PRO A 258 -7.73 16.16 -10.77
N ASP A 259 -6.71 16.75 -11.41
CA ASP A 259 -6.49 16.68 -12.85
C ASP A 259 -5.94 15.32 -13.29
N ASN A 260 -5.33 14.55 -12.37
CA ASN A 260 -4.90 13.18 -12.61
C ASN A 260 -6.08 12.18 -12.62
N VAL A 261 -7.29 12.61 -12.25
CA VAL A 261 -8.49 11.77 -12.24
C VAL A 261 -9.11 11.74 -13.63
N THR A 262 -8.57 10.89 -14.49
CA THR A 262 -8.99 10.77 -15.89
C THR A 262 -10.28 9.95 -16.06
N PRO A 263 -11.00 10.11 -17.20
CA PRO A 263 -12.14 9.27 -17.52
C PRO A 263 -11.82 7.77 -17.51
N GLU A 264 -10.64 7.37 -17.97
CA GLU A 264 -10.21 5.97 -18.05
C GLU A 264 -10.05 5.34 -16.66
N ILE A 265 -9.51 6.09 -15.70
CA ILE A 265 -9.46 5.65 -14.29
C ILE A 265 -10.87 5.46 -13.76
N VAL A 266 -11.76 6.44 -13.97
CA VAL A 266 -13.15 6.36 -13.48
C VAL A 266 -13.88 5.18 -14.12
N GLU A 267 -13.72 4.95 -15.43
CA GLU A 267 -14.32 3.83 -16.14
C GLU A 267 -13.81 2.48 -15.63
N SER A 268 -12.49 2.33 -15.46
CA SER A 268 -11.89 1.11 -14.90
C SER A 268 -12.45 0.80 -13.51
N ARG A 269 -12.43 1.78 -12.59
CA ARG A 269 -12.94 1.63 -11.22
C ARG A 269 -14.44 1.37 -11.20
N TYR A 270 -15.21 2.03 -12.08
CA TYR A 270 -16.64 1.79 -12.21
C TYR A 270 -16.95 0.37 -12.69
N GLY A 271 -16.20 -0.14 -13.67
CA GLY A 271 -16.29 -1.53 -14.13
C GLY A 271 -16.11 -2.54 -12.99
N LEU A 272 -15.17 -2.29 -12.07
CA LEU A 272 -15.00 -3.12 -10.88
C LEU A 272 -16.25 -3.13 -10.00
N THR A 273 -16.95 -2.01 -9.82
CA THR A 273 -18.17 -1.98 -8.99
C THR A 273 -19.34 -2.77 -9.59
N LYS A 274 -19.33 -3.06 -10.89
CA LYS A 274 -20.40 -3.83 -11.56
C LYS A 274 -20.25 -5.35 -11.47
N ARG A 275 -19.08 -5.84 -11.03
CA ARG A 275 -18.83 -7.28 -10.94
C ARG A 275 -19.79 -7.94 -9.94
N PRO A 276 -20.27 -9.17 -10.21
CA PRO A 276 -21.06 -9.91 -9.24
C PRO A 276 -20.35 -9.98 -7.89
N GLY A 277 -21.07 -9.71 -6.79
CA GLY A 277 -20.50 -9.74 -5.44
C GLY A 277 -19.65 -8.52 -5.04
N ALA A 278 -19.53 -7.49 -5.90
CA ALA A 278 -18.72 -6.29 -5.65
C ALA A 278 -18.99 -5.55 -4.33
N ARG A 279 -20.14 -5.76 -3.69
CA ARG A 279 -20.54 -5.03 -2.48
C ARG A 279 -20.00 -5.62 -1.17
N TYR A 280 -19.51 -6.86 -1.15
CA TYR A 280 -19.23 -7.55 0.11
C TYR A 280 -17.99 -7.05 0.84
N VAL A 281 -16.86 -6.90 0.14
CA VAL A 281 -15.63 -6.32 0.70
C VAL A 281 -15.79 -4.83 0.98
N PRO A 282 -16.34 -4.00 0.07
CA PRO A 282 -16.62 -2.60 0.36
C PRO A 282 -17.48 -2.39 1.62
N ALA A 283 -18.53 -3.19 1.81
CA ALA A 283 -19.34 -3.11 3.03
C ALA A 283 -18.52 -3.41 4.30
N ALA A 284 -17.59 -4.36 4.25
CA ALA A 284 -16.68 -4.68 5.35
C ALA A 284 -15.65 -3.56 5.58
N PHE A 285 -15.08 -3.00 4.51
CA PHE A 285 -14.12 -1.91 4.53
C PHE A 285 -14.73 -0.63 5.14
N LEU A 286 -15.85 -0.15 4.59
CA LEU A 286 -16.55 1.05 5.03
C LEU A 286 -16.87 1.02 6.52
N THR A 287 -17.20 -0.16 7.04
CA THR A 287 -17.67 -0.38 8.41
C THR A 287 -16.59 -0.86 9.38
N GLY A 288 -15.33 -0.92 8.95
CA GLY A 288 -14.20 -1.22 9.82
C GLY A 288 -13.97 -2.68 10.18
N LEU A 289 -14.59 -3.63 9.49
CA LEU A 289 -14.27 -5.06 9.69
C LEU A 289 -12.89 -5.44 9.16
N LEU A 290 -12.40 -4.73 8.14
CA LEU A 290 -11.08 -4.96 7.56
C LEU A 290 -9.97 -4.22 8.32
N ASP A 291 -10.32 -3.50 9.38
CA ASP A 291 -9.36 -2.75 10.18
C ASP A 291 -8.50 -3.71 11.02
N PRO A 292 -7.18 -3.78 10.79
CA PRO A 292 -6.33 -4.78 11.44
C PRO A 292 -6.13 -4.52 12.94
N VAL A 293 -6.42 -3.30 13.39
CA VAL A 293 -6.28 -2.78 14.75
C VAL A 293 -7.41 -1.78 15.04
N LYS A 294 -7.66 -1.49 16.31
CA LYS A 294 -8.73 -0.58 16.75
C LYS A 294 -8.24 0.80 17.14
N TRP A 295 -6.97 0.91 17.53
CA TRP A 295 -6.39 2.13 18.07
C TRP A 295 -5.00 2.38 17.50
N ARG A 296 -4.61 3.66 17.40
CA ARG A 296 -3.26 4.05 16.99
C ARG A 296 -2.15 3.39 17.81
N LYS A 297 -2.37 3.17 19.11
CA LYS A 297 -1.39 2.46 19.96
C LYS A 297 -1.11 1.05 19.43
N GLU A 298 -2.16 0.30 19.10
CA GLU A 298 -2.03 -1.05 18.53
C GLU A 298 -1.35 -1.00 17.16
N PHE A 299 -1.67 0.01 16.35
CA PHE A 299 -1.00 0.27 15.06
C PHE A 299 0.51 0.44 15.24
N LEU A 300 0.95 1.33 16.15
CA LEU A 300 2.36 1.54 16.46
C LEU A 300 3.03 0.28 17.03
N GLU A 301 2.31 -0.49 17.85
CA GLU A 301 2.79 -1.76 18.38
C GLU A 301 3.00 -2.82 17.29
N LEU A 302 2.35 -2.73 16.13
CA LEU A 302 2.65 -3.61 15.00
C LEU A 302 4.08 -3.42 14.52
N PHE A 303 4.45 -2.17 14.21
CA PHE A 303 5.77 -1.81 13.72
C PHE A 303 6.85 -1.98 14.79
N ALA A 304 6.57 -1.62 16.04
CA ALA A 304 7.50 -1.86 17.14
C ALA A 304 7.85 -3.36 17.29
N GLY A 305 6.91 -4.26 16.97
CA GLY A 305 7.14 -5.71 16.98
C GLY A 305 8.06 -6.23 15.86
N LEU A 306 8.42 -5.38 14.90
CA LEU A 306 9.35 -5.67 13.79
C LEU A 306 10.77 -5.16 14.05
N GLU A 307 10.96 -4.39 15.13
CA GLU A 307 12.27 -3.84 15.51
C GLU A 307 13.34 -4.94 15.60
N GLY A 308 14.44 -4.72 14.87
CA GLY A 308 15.58 -5.66 14.81
C GLY A 308 15.32 -6.96 14.06
N LYS A 309 14.13 -7.17 13.49
CA LYS A 309 13.79 -8.39 12.73
C LYS A 309 13.97 -8.21 11.23
N MET A 310 13.50 -7.09 10.69
CA MET A 310 13.63 -6.73 9.27
C MET A 310 13.59 -5.21 9.10
N PRO A 311 14.21 -4.67 8.03
CA PRO A 311 14.05 -3.28 7.66
C PRO A 311 12.62 -2.96 7.21
N VAL A 312 12.12 -1.80 7.65
CA VAL A 312 10.80 -1.29 7.27
C VAL A 312 10.92 0.15 6.75
N LEU A 313 10.50 0.37 5.50
CA LEU A 313 10.29 1.68 4.92
C LEU A 313 8.83 2.09 5.10
N VAL A 314 8.59 3.30 5.59
CA VAL A 314 7.28 3.95 5.57
C VAL A 314 7.32 5.12 4.58
N VAL A 315 6.45 5.08 3.58
CA VAL A 315 6.25 6.16 2.61
C VAL A 315 4.96 6.89 2.98
N SER A 316 5.07 8.07 3.59
CA SER A 316 3.93 8.97 3.79
C SER A 316 3.74 9.87 2.57
N THR A 317 2.67 10.66 2.57
CA THR A 317 2.30 11.50 1.43
C THR A 317 1.96 12.92 1.87
N GLU A 318 2.29 13.91 1.03
CA GLU A 318 2.03 15.32 1.30
C GLU A 318 0.53 15.66 1.36
N GLY A 319 -0.27 15.09 0.44
CA GLY A 319 -1.67 15.45 0.20
C GLY A 319 -2.71 14.56 0.89
N SER A 320 -2.30 13.65 1.78
CA SER A 320 -3.24 12.76 2.47
C SER A 320 -4.23 13.51 3.36
N PRO A 321 -5.50 13.06 3.46
CA PRO A 321 -6.48 13.66 4.37
C PRO A 321 -5.97 13.72 5.81
N ARG A 322 -6.27 14.81 6.52
CA ARG A 322 -5.73 15.12 7.87
C ARG A 322 -5.73 13.94 8.84
N ARG A 323 -6.81 13.14 8.88
CA ARG A 323 -6.91 12.00 9.81
C ARG A 323 -5.97 10.87 9.41
N SER A 324 -5.99 10.42 8.16
CA SER A 324 -5.08 9.38 7.64
C SER A 324 -3.62 9.83 7.72
N LYS A 325 -3.34 11.10 7.36
CA LYS A 325 -2.03 11.71 7.49
C LYS A 325 -1.51 11.65 8.93
N ALA A 326 -2.36 11.94 9.92
CA ALA A 326 -1.98 11.86 11.33
C ALA A 326 -1.64 10.43 11.79
N GLU A 327 -2.23 9.40 11.19
CA GLU A 327 -1.86 8.00 11.46
C GLU A 327 -0.51 7.66 10.82
N MET A 328 -0.27 8.07 9.57
CA MET A 328 1.01 7.87 8.90
C MET A 328 2.14 8.59 9.65
N GLU A 329 1.96 9.87 10.01
CA GLU A 329 2.96 10.67 10.73
C GLU A 329 3.28 10.12 12.12
N ALA A 330 2.37 9.37 12.73
CA ALA A 330 2.66 8.70 14.00
C ALA A 330 3.79 7.64 13.89
N LEU A 331 4.07 7.14 12.68
CA LEU A 331 5.18 6.23 12.40
C LEU A 331 6.53 6.93 12.23
N ARG A 332 6.56 8.27 12.13
CA ARG A 332 7.82 9.02 11.99
C ARG A 332 8.65 8.87 13.26
N GLY A 333 9.80 8.21 13.13
CA GLY A 333 10.67 7.91 14.28
C GLY A 333 10.10 6.86 15.24
N ALA A 334 9.04 6.13 14.86
CA ALA A 334 8.52 5.04 15.66
C ALA A 334 9.46 3.84 15.67
N LYS A 335 9.43 3.06 16.76
CA LYS A 335 10.21 1.82 16.87
C LYS A 335 9.85 0.85 15.74
N GLY A 336 10.88 0.18 15.22
CA GLY A 336 10.77 -0.77 14.12
C GLY A 336 10.54 -0.16 12.73
N VAL A 337 10.43 1.17 12.60
CA VAL A 337 10.50 1.86 11.31
C VAL A 337 11.95 2.24 11.04
N THR A 338 12.54 1.64 10.01
CA THR A 338 13.94 1.86 9.63
C THR A 338 14.13 3.18 8.89
N LYS A 339 13.22 3.47 7.95
CA LYS A 339 13.26 4.67 7.12
C LYS A 339 11.85 5.23 6.98
N PHE A 340 11.74 6.54 7.07
CA PHE A 340 10.48 7.26 6.86
C PHE A 340 10.72 8.35 5.81
N VAL A 341 9.94 8.33 4.74
CA VAL A 341 10.01 9.31 3.65
C VAL A 341 8.63 9.88 3.36
N GLU A 342 8.60 10.97 2.62
CA GLU A 342 7.36 11.63 2.18
C GLU A 342 7.44 11.88 0.68
N VAL A 343 6.38 11.52 -0.04
CA VAL A 343 6.27 11.69 -1.50
C VAL A 343 5.03 12.50 -1.88
N PRO A 344 4.97 13.06 -3.11
CA PRO A 344 3.73 13.60 -3.64
C PRO A 344 2.60 12.56 -3.68
N GLY A 345 1.35 13.01 -3.57
CA GLY A 345 0.17 12.14 -3.60
C GLY A 345 -0.68 12.22 -2.35
N ALA A 346 -1.75 11.42 -2.31
CA ALA A 346 -2.66 11.30 -1.19
C ALA A 346 -2.76 9.84 -0.70
N LEU A 347 -3.88 9.14 -0.92
CA LEU A 347 -4.05 7.76 -0.42
C LEU A 347 -3.58 6.68 -1.41
N LEU A 348 -3.40 7.01 -2.70
CA LEU A 348 -2.83 6.12 -3.72
C LEU A 348 -1.61 6.74 -4.43
N PRO A 349 -0.54 7.12 -3.69
CA PRO A 349 0.65 7.69 -4.31
C PRO A 349 1.30 6.73 -5.32
N GLN A 350 1.18 5.41 -5.13
CA GLN A 350 1.71 4.40 -6.05
C GLN A 350 0.97 4.39 -7.41
N GLU A 351 -0.28 4.83 -7.44
CA GLU A 351 -1.08 4.92 -8.67
C GLU A 351 -0.91 6.29 -9.32
N GLU A 352 -0.91 7.35 -8.50
CA GLU A 352 -0.88 8.74 -8.96
C GLU A 352 0.54 9.24 -9.31
N TYR A 353 1.53 8.91 -8.48
CA TYR A 353 2.93 9.31 -8.62
C TYR A 353 3.87 8.08 -8.63
N PRO A 354 3.66 7.12 -9.55
CA PRO A 354 4.33 5.83 -9.53
C PRO A 354 5.85 5.94 -9.55
N SER A 355 6.43 6.86 -10.34
CA SER A 355 7.90 7.02 -10.40
C SER A 355 8.50 7.52 -9.09
N ALA A 356 7.81 8.40 -8.36
CA ALA A 356 8.30 8.89 -7.06
C ALA A 356 8.26 7.77 -6.01
N VAL A 357 7.20 6.97 -6.01
CA VAL A 357 7.11 5.79 -5.12
C VAL A 357 8.12 4.72 -5.50
N ALA A 358 8.28 4.42 -6.80
CA ALA A 358 9.25 3.45 -7.29
C ALA A 358 10.68 3.84 -6.94
N GLU A 359 11.03 5.12 -7.02
CA GLU A 359 12.35 5.62 -6.62
C GLU A 359 12.66 5.33 -5.15
N GLU A 360 11.75 5.66 -4.24
CA GLU A 360 11.95 5.45 -2.80
C GLU A 360 12.01 3.96 -2.44
N LEU A 361 11.14 3.15 -3.05
CA LEU A 361 11.15 1.70 -2.87
C LEU A 361 12.43 1.08 -3.43
N TYR A 362 12.89 1.50 -4.62
CA TYR A 362 14.13 1.01 -5.21
C TYR A 362 15.36 1.42 -4.42
N CYS A 363 15.45 2.67 -3.96
CA CYS A 363 16.52 3.12 -3.07
C CYS A 363 16.58 2.28 -1.79
N PHE A 364 15.41 1.95 -1.23
CA PHE A 364 15.32 1.07 -0.05
C PHE A 364 15.76 -0.36 -0.35
N LEU A 365 15.43 -0.92 -1.52
CA LEU A 365 15.94 -2.22 -1.96
C LEU A 365 17.47 -2.19 -2.09
N TRP A 366 17.99 -1.17 -2.78
CA TRP A 366 19.43 -0.98 -2.98
C TRP A 366 20.19 -0.93 -1.65
N GLU A 367 19.74 -0.09 -0.70
CA GLU A 367 20.33 0.07 0.63
C GLU A 367 20.33 -1.20 1.51
N ASN A 368 19.52 -2.22 1.18
CA ASN A 368 19.37 -3.42 2.02
C ASN A 368 19.83 -4.71 1.33
N PHE A 369 19.97 -4.70 0.00
CA PHE A 369 20.25 -5.91 -0.78
C PHE A 369 21.34 -5.75 -1.84
N GLU A 370 21.75 -4.52 -2.16
CA GLU A 370 22.74 -4.22 -3.22
C GLU A 370 23.94 -3.39 -2.70
N SER A 371 23.95 -3.03 -1.41
CA SER A 371 24.98 -2.19 -0.79
C SER A 371 26.00 -2.93 0.07
#